data_AF-A0A933APC8-F1
#
_entry.id   AF-A0A933APC8-F1
#
_cell.length_a   1.000
_cell.length_b   1.000
_cell.length_c   1.000
_cell.angle_alpha   90.00
_cell.angle_beta   90.00
_cell.angle_gamma   90.00
#
_symmetry.space_group_name_H-M   'P 1'
#
loop_
_entity.id
_entity.type
_entity.pdbx_description
1 polymer ?
#
loop_
_entity_poly.entity_id
_entity_poly.type
_entity_poly.pdbx_seq_one_letter_code
_entity_poly.pdbx_strand_id
1 'polypeptide(L)'
;MKTRSARTSTDSRNRRPTRQSTHDRLTISLPSDVAAQLRADAKAAGSPSLSAYVKETLEQRAKTRTFRDLLDEMFRENPMTDEEREWADAILDR
;
A
#
# COMPACT_ATOMS: atom_id res chain seq x y z
N MET A 1 10.76 -41.39 54.41
CA MET A 1 10.17 -40.32 55.25
C MET A 1 10.49 -38.97 54.61
N LYS A 2 9.49 -38.08 54.51
CA LYS A 2 9.53 -36.63 54.16
C LYS A 2 9.93 -36.28 52.71
N THR A 3 9.32 -35.35 51.96
CA THR A 3 8.09 -34.54 52.08
C THR A 3 7.80 -33.88 50.70
N ARG A 4 6.54 -33.44 50.53
CA ARG A 4 5.86 -32.76 49.41
C ARG A 4 6.53 -31.52 48.78
N SER A 5 5.89 -31.09 47.67
CA SER A 5 5.74 -29.74 47.09
C SER A 5 6.65 -29.40 45.90
N ALA A 6 6.19 -28.76 44.82
CA ALA A 6 4.92 -28.11 44.52
C ALA A 6 4.69 -28.05 43.00
N ARG A 7 3.41 -27.92 42.63
CA ARG A 7 2.91 -27.61 41.28
C ARG A 7 3.49 -26.30 40.78
N THR A 8 3.77 -26.21 39.48
CA THR A 8 3.43 -25.01 38.72
C THR A 8 2.59 -25.45 37.54
N SER A 9 1.29 -25.24 37.73
CA SER A 9 0.25 -25.30 36.72
C SER A 9 0.59 -24.27 35.63
N THR A 10 0.99 -24.73 34.45
CA THR A 10 1.05 -23.87 33.27
C THR A 10 -0.39 -23.52 32.88
N ASP A 11 -0.87 -22.38 33.37
CA ASP A 11 -2.20 -21.87 33.09
C ASP A 11 -2.31 -21.56 31.59
N SER A 12 -2.96 -22.46 30.86
CA SER A 12 -3.18 -22.39 29.41
C SER A 12 -4.43 -21.58 29.03
N ARG A 13 -5.00 -20.82 29.97
CA ARG A 13 -6.29 -20.15 29.78
C ARG A 13 -6.13 -18.66 29.47
N ASN A 14 -5.75 -18.32 28.23
CA ASN A 14 -6.31 -17.14 27.54
C ASN A 14 -5.83 -16.95 26.07
N ARG A 15 -5.78 -18.01 25.26
CA ARG A 15 -5.70 -17.80 23.80
C ARG A 15 -7.09 -17.48 23.27
N ARG A 16 -7.49 -16.21 23.38
CA ARG A 16 -8.62 -15.67 22.61
C ARG A 16 -8.34 -15.98 21.14
N PRO A 17 -9.28 -16.62 20.40
CA PRO A 17 -9.11 -16.76 18.96
C PRO A 17 -9.11 -15.34 18.37
N THR A 18 -7.93 -14.82 18.04
CA THR A 18 -7.82 -13.62 17.24
C THR A 18 -8.45 -13.94 15.90
N ARG A 19 -9.58 -13.30 15.57
CA ARG A 19 -10.02 -13.22 14.17
C ARG A 19 -8.77 -12.84 13.36
N GLN A 20 -8.31 -13.73 12.49
CA GLN A 20 -7.26 -13.37 11.54
C GLN A 20 -7.80 -12.19 10.75
N SER A 21 -7.22 -11.01 10.94
CA SER A 21 -7.48 -9.89 10.05
C SER A 21 -6.98 -10.28 8.67
N THR A 22 -7.75 -10.02 7.62
CA THR A 22 -7.33 -10.18 6.22
C THR A 22 -6.25 -9.17 5.80
N HIS A 23 -5.61 -8.53 6.78
CA HIS A 23 -4.70 -7.40 6.60
C HIS A 23 -3.50 -7.58 7.51
N ASP A 24 -2.33 -7.40 6.91
CA ASP A 24 -1.07 -7.25 7.63
C ASP A 24 -0.91 -5.81 8.12
N ARG A 25 -0.38 -5.65 9.32
CA ARG A 25 -0.14 -4.33 9.92
C ARG A 25 1.33 -3.97 9.82
N LEU A 26 1.63 -2.89 9.11
CA LEU A 26 2.96 -2.31 9.04
C LEU A 26 3.08 -1.07 9.92
N THR A 27 4.23 -0.92 10.57
CA THR A 27 4.65 0.33 11.23
C THR A 27 5.85 0.86 10.46
N ILE A 28 5.76 2.12 10.02
CA ILE A 28 6.81 2.79 9.24
C ILE A 28 7.26 4.07 9.94
N SER A 29 8.54 4.36 9.87
CA SER A 29 9.11 5.63 10.33
C SER A 29 9.27 6.55 9.14
N LEU A 30 8.72 7.75 9.23
CA LEU A 30 8.80 8.80 8.21
C LEU A 30 9.42 10.06 8.84
N PRO A 31 10.14 10.88 8.06
CA PRO A 31 10.42 12.26 8.45
C PRO A 31 9.15 12.98 8.91
N SER A 32 9.28 13.83 9.94
CA SER A 32 8.12 14.46 10.60
C SER A 32 7.32 15.37 9.67
N ASP A 33 8.00 16.06 8.77
CA ASP A 33 7.44 16.88 7.69
C ASP A 33 6.64 16.03 6.71
N VAL A 34 7.18 14.90 6.26
CA VAL A 34 6.48 13.96 5.38
C VAL A 34 5.22 13.40 6.06
N ALA A 35 5.32 13.04 7.34
CA ALA A 35 4.17 12.56 8.10
C ALA A 35 3.12 13.65 8.36
N ALA A 36 3.52 14.92 8.46
CA ALA A 36 2.59 16.04 8.58
C ALA A 36 1.85 16.27 7.26
N GLN A 37 2.58 16.27 6.14
CA GLN A 37 2.02 16.40 4.80
C GLN A 37 1.02 15.29 4.50
N LEU A 38 1.39 14.02 4.76
CA LEU A 38 0.49 12.88 4.52
C LEU A 38 -0.85 13.00 5.26
N ARG A 39 -0.83 13.55 6.49
CA ARG A 39 -2.05 13.79 7.26
C ARG A 39 -2.87 14.94 6.69
N ALA A 40 -2.22 15.99 6.21
CA ALA A 40 -2.89 17.10 5.55
C ALA A 40 -3.58 16.63 4.26
N ASP A 41 -2.90 15.82 3.46
CA ASP A 41 -3.42 15.27 2.21
C ASP A 41 -4.59 14.32 2.47
N ALA A 42 -4.48 13.42 3.45
CA ALA A 42 -5.56 12.54 3.86
C ALA A 42 -6.81 13.33 4.30
N LYS A 43 -6.61 14.45 5.00
CA LYS A 43 -7.71 15.34 5.40
C LYS A 43 -8.31 16.07 4.20
N ALA A 44 -7.50 16.59 3.29
CA ALA A 44 -7.94 17.27 2.08
C ALA A 44 -8.72 16.34 1.15
N ALA A 45 -8.31 15.07 1.06
CA ALA A 45 -8.99 14.02 0.32
C ALA A 45 -10.29 13.51 1.01
N GLY A 46 -10.60 13.99 2.22
CA GLY A 46 -11.77 13.52 2.98
C GLY A 46 -11.67 12.06 3.41
N SER A 47 -10.46 11.50 3.48
CA SER A 47 -10.27 10.08 3.80
C SER A 47 -10.64 9.78 5.26
N PRO A 48 -11.30 8.64 5.53
CA PRO A 48 -11.75 8.29 6.88
C PRO A 48 -10.60 7.95 7.84
N SER A 49 -9.42 7.62 7.32
CA SER A 49 -8.20 7.41 8.10
C SER A 49 -6.96 7.55 7.22
N LEU A 50 -5.80 7.73 7.86
CA LEU A 50 -4.51 7.75 7.16
C LEU A 50 -4.22 6.42 6.46
N SER A 51 -4.57 5.28 7.07
CA SER A 51 -4.41 3.97 6.44
C SER A 51 -5.29 3.80 5.20
N ALA A 52 -6.51 4.36 5.21
CA ALA A 52 -7.40 4.34 4.05
C ALA A 52 -6.83 5.19 2.91
N TYR A 53 -6.35 6.40 3.23
CA TYR A 53 -5.68 7.28 2.27
C TYR A 53 -4.47 6.59 1.64
N VAL A 54 -3.56 6.03 2.46
CA VAL A 54 -2.36 5.34 1.97
C VAL A 54 -2.72 4.13 1.10
N LYS A 55 -3.73 3.34 1.51
CA LYS A 55 -4.22 2.21 0.69
C LYS A 55 -4.66 2.69 -0.68
N GLU A 56 -5.50 3.73 -0.74
CA GLU A 56 -6.00 4.27 -2.00
C GLU A 56 -4.87 4.82 -2.88
N THR A 57 -3.93 5.58 -2.31
CA THR A 57 -2.76 6.09 -3.04
C THR A 57 -1.90 4.95 -3.60
N LEU A 58 -1.69 3.88 -2.85
CA LEU A 58 -0.93 2.71 -3.30
C LEU A 58 -1.66 1.95 -4.41
N GLU A 59 -2.99 1.78 -4.30
CA GLU A 59 -3.81 1.16 -5.35
C GLU A 59 -3.80 1.99 -6.64
N GLN A 60 -3.90 3.31 -6.54
CA GLN A 60 -3.79 4.20 -7.70
C GLN A 60 -2.41 4.08 -8.37
N ARG A 61 -1.33 4.12 -7.57
CA ARG A 61 0.04 3.98 -8.10
C ARG A 61 0.28 2.62 -8.75
N ALA A 62 -0.27 1.55 -8.17
CA ALA A 62 -0.18 0.21 -8.75
C ALA A 62 -0.89 0.15 -10.11
N LYS A 63 -2.10 0.72 -10.22
CA LYS A 63 -2.82 0.82 -11.50
C LYS A 63 -2.02 1.60 -12.55
N THR A 64 -1.44 2.74 -12.18
CA THR A 64 -0.60 3.53 -13.11
C THR A 64 0.62 2.74 -13.58
N ARG A 65 1.27 2.00 -12.67
CA ARG A 65 2.39 1.13 -13.02
C ARG A 65 1.96 0.04 -13.99
N THR A 66 0.89 -0.69 -13.68
CA THR A 66 0.36 -1.74 -14.58
C THR A 66 -0.06 -1.20 -15.93
N PHE A 67 -0.66 0.00 -15.97
CA PHE A 67 -1.03 0.64 -17.24
C PHE A 67 0.20 1.02 -18.06
N ARG A 68 1.25 1.54 -17.42
CA ARG A 68 2.52 1.82 -18.10
C ARG A 68 3.18 0.55 -18.62
N ASP A 69 3.22 -0.51 -17.81
CA ASP A 69 3.78 -1.79 -18.21
C ASP A 69 3.02 -2.38 -19.41
N LEU A 70 1.69 -2.20 -19.47
CA LEU A 70 0.86 -2.61 -20.61
C LEU A 70 1.16 -1.78 -21.87
N LEU A 71 1.32 -0.46 -21.74
CA LEU A 71 1.69 0.41 -22.85
C LEU A 71 3.08 0.03 -23.39
N ASP A 72 4.03 -0.23 -22.51
CA ASP A 72 5.39 -0.65 -22.89
C ASP A 72 5.37 -2.00 -23.64
N GLU A 73 4.46 -2.92 -23.28
CA GLU A 73 4.27 -4.17 -24.03
C GLU A 73 3.65 -3.92 -25.41
N MET A 74 2.58 -3.11 -25.48
CA MET A 74 1.94 -2.76 -26.76
C MET A 74 2.91 -2.07 -27.73
N PHE A 75 3.71 -1.12 -27.24
CA PHE A 75 4.71 -0.44 -28.07
C PHE A 75 5.89 -1.33 -28.46
N ARG A 76 6.14 -2.42 -27.72
CA ARG A 76 7.13 -3.41 -28.13
C ARG A 76 6.61 -4.26 -29.30
N GLU A 77 5.34 -4.67 -29.24
CA GLU A 77 4.70 -5.49 -30.27
C GLU A 77 4.33 -4.69 -31.53
N ASN A 78 3.97 -3.42 -31.35
CA ASN A 78 3.66 -2.49 -32.42
C ASN A 78 4.34 -1.13 -32.15
N PRO A 79 5.59 -0.93 -32.59
CA PRO A 79 6.31 0.30 -32.35
C PRO A 79 5.61 1.48 -33.00
N MET A 80 5.48 2.56 -32.23
CA MET A 80 4.92 3.82 -32.69
C MET A 80 5.70 4.33 -33.91
N THR A 81 4.97 4.64 -34.97
CA THR A 81 5.54 5.18 -36.21
C THR A 81 5.93 6.65 -36.04
N ASP A 82 6.81 7.14 -36.91
CA ASP A 82 7.24 8.55 -36.89
C ASP A 82 6.06 9.50 -37.13
N GLU A 83 5.11 9.12 -38.00
CA GLU A 83 3.89 9.90 -38.30
C GLU A 83 2.96 10.02 -37.06
N GLU A 84 2.80 8.93 -36.30
CA GLU A 84 2.05 8.96 -35.05
C GLU A 84 2.73 9.83 -34.00
N ARG A 85 4.06 9.85 -33.97
CA ARG A 85 4.84 10.66 -33.04
C ARG A 85 4.71 12.14 -33.34
N GLU A 86 4.89 12.51 -34.61
CA GLU A 86 4.72 13.90 -35.07
C GLU A 86 3.30 14.42 -34.78
N TRP A 87 2.28 13.58 -34.95
CA TRP A 87 0.91 13.91 -34.58
C TRP A 87 0.73 14.12 -33.07
N ALA A 88 1.30 13.24 -32.24
CA ALA A 88 1.20 13.33 -30.78
C ALA A 88 1.89 14.59 -30.23
N ASP A 89 3.08 14.90 -30.73
CA ASP A 89 3.84 16.09 -30.35
C ASP A 89 3.06 17.37 -30.72
N ALA A 90 2.43 17.40 -31.91
CA ALA A 90 1.61 18.54 -32.34
C ALA A 90 0.37 18.79 -31.47
N ILE A 91 -0.15 17.78 -30.77
CA ILE A 91 -1.32 17.90 -29.88
C ILE A 91 -0.92 18.26 -28.45
N LEU A 92 0.22 17.76 -27.96
CA LEU A 92 0.66 17.92 -26.57
C LEU A 92 1.45 19.20 -26.30
N ASP A 93 2.08 19.80 -27.32
CA ASP A 93 2.80 21.09 -27.20
C ASP A 93 1.89 22.33 -27.25
N ARG A 94 0.62 22.21 -26.88
CA ARG A 94 -0.39 23.28 -26.90
C ARG A 94 -0.90 23.66 -25.52
#